data_AF-A0A7V0WWC6-F1
#
_entry.id   AF-A0A7V0WWC6-F1
#
_cell.length_a   1.000
_cell.length_b   1.000
_cell.length_c   1.000
_cell.angle_alpha   90.00
_cell.angle_beta   90.00
_cell.angle_gamma   90.00
#
_symmetry.space_group_name_H-M   'P 1'
#
loop_
_entity.id
_entity.type
_entity.pdbx_description
1 polymer ?
#
loop_
_entity_poly.entity_id
_entity_poly.type
_entity_poly.pdbx_seq_one_letter_code
_entity_poly.pdbx_strand_id
1 'polypeptide(L)'
;MNIGDEWKVERVYANFKTEEVDVFLEFIGKEAEDPDTFELCPIYDHAPSRRWRHLDTMQYEAYINCSVPRVKAIDGKAKRIKTPWADGYERHTYLFERLAIAILLSTKNQTKTAELVRCGFNVAQMETWLTARKA
;
A
#
# COMPACT_ATOMS: atom_id res chain seq x y z
N MET A 1 10.04 0.91 -8.10
CA MET A 1 8.61 0.56 -7.90
C MET A 1 7.89 0.85 -9.22
N ASN A 2 7.24 -0.15 -9.82
CA ASN A 2 6.40 0.09 -10.99
C ASN A 2 4.97 0.36 -10.49
N ILE A 3 4.48 1.58 -10.70
CA ILE A 3 3.13 2.00 -10.29
C ILE A 3 2.12 1.91 -11.43
N GLY A 4 2.54 1.58 -12.65
CA GLY A 4 1.69 1.60 -13.84
C GLY A 4 1.55 2.99 -14.47
N ASP A 5 1.17 3.03 -15.74
CA ASP A 5 1.16 4.25 -16.57
C ASP A 5 0.01 5.21 -16.21
N GLU A 6 -1.03 4.71 -15.56
CA GLU A 6 -2.18 5.50 -15.11
C GLU A 6 -1.98 6.17 -13.75
N TRP A 7 -0.80 5.97 -13.14
CA TRP A 7 -0.46 6.54 -11.85
C TRP A 7 0.72 7.51 -11.98
N LYS A 8 0.59 8.65 -11.32
CA LYS A 8 1.61 9.68 -11.31
C LYS A 8 2.01 10.03 -9.89
N VAL A 9 3.30 10.28 -9.68
CA VAL A 9 3.77 10.95 -8.46
C VAL A 9 3.42 12.43 -8.59
N GLU A 10 2.45 12.89 -7.79
CA GLU A 10 2.03 14.28 -7.76
C GLU A 10 3.09 15.13 -7.03
N ARG A 11 3.50 14.67 -5.85
CA ARG A 11 4.47 15.36 -4.99
C ARG A 11 5.16 14.41 -4.03
N VAL A 12 6.33 14.82 -3.56
CA VAL A 12 7.09 14.14 -2.50
C VAL A 12 7.42 15.15 -1.41
N TYR A 13 7.16 14.78 -0.17
CA TYR A 13 7.45 15.61 1.00
C TYR A 13 8.34 14.85 1.97
N ALA A 14 9.45 15.46 2.38
CA ALA A 14 10.35 14.90 3.38
C ALA A 14 10.26 15.70 4.68
N ASN A 15 9.98 15.02 5.79
CA ASN A 15 9.99 15.59 7.12
C ASN A 15 11.22 15.12 7.88
N PHE A 16 12.21 16.00 7.99
CA PHE A 16 13.47 15.70 8.68
C PHE A 16 13.32 15.60 10.19
N LYS A 17 12.23 16.10 10.78
CA LYS A 17 12.00 16.00 12.23
C LYS A 17 11.42 14.65 12.63
N THR A 18 10.50 14.11 11.82
CA THR A 18 9.89 12.80 12.05
C THR A 18 10.63 11.67 11.34
N GLU A 19 11.63 12.00 10.52
CA GLU A 19 12.32 11.05 9.64
C GLU A 19 11.35 10.30 8.72
N GLU A 20 10.40 11.02 8.12
CA GLU A 20 9.42 10.44 7.20
C GLU A 20 9.53 11.04 5.80
N VAL A 21 9.26 10.22 4.78
CA VAL A 21 9.08 10.65 3.39
C VAL A 21 7.68 10.24 2.93
N ASP A 22 6.86 11.21 2.57
CA ASP A 22 5.51 10.99 2.06
C ASP A 22 5.50 11.21 0.53
N VAL A 23 5.20 10.16 -0.20
CA VAL A 23 5.01 10.16 -1.66
C VAL A 23 3.51 10.19 -1.94
N PHE A 24 3.03 11.23 -2.62
CA PHE A 24 1.63 11.38 -2.99
C PHE A 24 1.42 10.90 -4.42
N LEU A 25 0.53 9.93 -4.59
CA LEU A 25 0.16 9.36 -5.88
C LEU A 25 -1.24 9.79 -6.28
N GLU A 26 -1.36 10.11 -7.56
CA GLU A 26 -2.61 10.50 -8.21
C GLU A 26 -2.87 9.54 -9.37
N PHE A 27 -4.14 9.15 -9.54
CA PHE A 27 -4.59 8.41 -10.71
C PHE A 27 -4.95 9.40 -11.81
N ILE A 28 -4.35 9.25 -12.99
CA ILE A 28 -4.53 10.14 -14.14
C ILE A 28 -5.38 9.50 -15.26
N GLY A 29 -5.77 8.24 -15.09
CA GLY A 29 -6.67 7.54 -16.00
C GLY A 29 -8.10 8.09 -15.93
N LYS A 30 -8.86 7.91 -17.03
CA LYS A 30 -10.28 8.28 -17.11
C LYS A 30 -11.22 7.13 -16.78
N GLU A 31 -10.72 5.91 -16.94
CA GLU A 31 -11.42 4.66 -16.73
C GLU A 31 -10.48 3.73 -15.96
N ALA A 32 -11.04 2.74 -15.27
CA ALA A 32 -10.27 1.71 -14.59
C ALA A 32 -11.09 0.42 -14.51
N GLU A 33 -10.42 -0.69 -14.29
CA GLU A 33 -11.07 -1.99 -14.14
C GLU A 33 -11.88 -2.08 -12.84
N ASP A 34 -13.11 -2.58 -12.93
CA ASP A 34 -13.88 -2.99 -11.77
C ASP A 34 -13.15 -4.13 -11.03
N PRO A 35 -12.99 -4.06 -9.70
CA PRO A 35 -12.23 -5.03 -8.94
C PRO A 35 -12.79 -6.46 -8.97
N ASP A 36 -14.08 -6.64 -9.28
CA ASP A 36 -14.79 -7.91 -9.30
C ASP A 36 -15.04 -8.42 -10.72
N THR A 37 -15.45 -7.55 -11.66
CA THR A 37 -15.79 -7.95 -13.03
C THR A 37 -14.66 -7.77 -14.04
N PHE A 38 -13.63 -6.99 -13.70
CA PHE A 38 -12.52 -6.62 -14.59
C PHE A 38 -12.95 -5.82 -15.82
N GLU A 39 -14.18 -5.31 -15.85
CA GLU A 39 -14.64 -4.44 -16.93
C GLU A 39 -14.14 -3.02 -16.74
N LEU A 40 -13.73 -2.37 -17.84
CA LEU A 40 -13.35 -0.97 -17.84
C LEU A 40 -14.58 -0.10 -17.57
N CYS A 41 -14.52 0.66 -16.49
CA CYS A 41 -15.59 1.55 -16.03
C CYS A 41 -15.04 2.97 -15.84
N PRO A 42 -15.86 4.01 -16.09
CA PRO A 42 -15.45 5.38 -15.83
C PRO A 42 -15.24 5.63 -14.34
N ILE A 43 -14.25 6.46 -14.03
CA ILE A 43 -14.01 6.93 -12.67
C ILE A 43 -15.21 7.76 -12.20
N TYR A 44 -15.78 7.38 -11.07
CA TYR A 44 -16.92 8.03 -10.45
C TYR A 44 -16.47 9.17 -9.53
N ASP A 45 -15.64 8.84 -8.54
CA ASP A 45 -15.04 9.79 -7.60
C ASP A 45 -13.78 9.17 -6.97
N HIS A 46 -13.26 9.80 -5.92
CA HIS A 46 -12.11 9.30 -5.18
C HIS A 46 -12.48 9.02 -3.73
N ALA A 47 -12.00 7.91 -3.19
CA ALA A 47 -12.13 7.60 -1.78
C ALA A 47 -11.27 8.56 -0.93
N PRO A 48 -11.56 8.70 0.39
CA PRO A 48 -10.71 9.45 1.29
C PRO A 48 -9.25 8.99 1.20
N SER A 49 -8.33 9.97 1.27
CA SER A 49 -6.90 9.71 1.18
C SER A 49 -6.46 8.69 2.22
N ARG A 50 -5.64 7.75 1.77
CA ARG A 50 -5.09 6.68 2.58
C ARG A 50 -3.57 6.75 2.54
N ARG A 51 -2.96 6.45 3.69
CA ARG A 51 -1.52 6.33 3.89
C ARG A 51 -1.15 4.87 4.06
N TRP A 52 -0.14 4.41 3.31
CA TRP A 52 0.45 3.07 3.41
C TRP A 52 1.94 3.17 3.75
N ARG A 53 2.41 2.32 4.65
CA ARG A 53 3.83 2.17 4.95
C ARG A 53 4.53 1.42 3.81
N HIS A 54 5.59 2.01 3.30
CA HIS A 54 6.46 1.45 2.27
C HIS A 54 7.84 1.09 2.81
N LEU A 55 8.74 0.61 1.96
CA LEU A 55 10.15 0.37 2.31
C LEU A 55 10.85 1.69 2.64
N ASP A 56 11.75 1.65 3.62
CA ASP A 56 12.56 2.80 3.98
C ASP A 56 13.36 3.34 2.82
N THR A 57 13.44 4.66 2.76
CA THR A 57 14.31 5.37 1.84
C THR A 57 15.43 5.98 2.67
N MET A 58 16.62 5.38 2.62
CA MET A 58 17.74 5.73 3.49
C MET A 58 17.36 5.57 4.97
N GLN A 59 17.55 6.60 5.80
CA GLN A 59 17.13 6.60 7.21
C GLN A 59 15.65 6.93 7.42
N TYR A 60 14.91 7.26 6.35
CA TYR A 60 13.54 7.76 6.44
C TYR A 60 12.51 6.65 6.26
N GLU A 61 11.48 6.68 7.10
CA GLU A 61 10.27 5.89 6.90
C GLU A 61 9.50 6.43 5.70
N ALA A 62 9.38 5.63 4.65
CA ALA A 62 8.63 6.03 3.46
C ALA A 62 7.16 5.61 3.56
N TYR A 63 6.29 6.50 3.11
CA TYR A 63 4.85 6.32 3.06
C TYR A 63 4.30 6.70 1.69
N ILE A 64 3.35 5.91 1.20
CA ILE A 64 2.56 6.22 0.01
C ILE A 64 1.24 6.82 0.47
N ASN A 65 0.83 7.92 -0.14
CA ASN A 65 -0.43 8.60 0.12
C ASN A 65 -1.23 8.67 -1.17
N CYS A 66 -2.48 8.23 -1.14
CA CYS A 66 -3.32 8.26 -2.33
C CYS A 66 -4.81 8.24 -1.96
N SER A 67 -5.58 9.07 -2.65
CA SER A 67 -7.04 8.98 -2.71
C SER A 67 -7.40 8.00 -3.83
N VAL A 68 -7.65 6.73 -3.50
CA VAL A 68 -7.86 5.69 -4.53
C VAL A 68 -9.15 5.98 -5.31
N PRO A 69 -9.12 5.89 -6.65
CA PRO A 69 -10.32 6.07 -7.46
C PRO A 69 -11.38 5.04 -7.14
N ARG A 70 -12.64 5.43 -7.32
CA ARG A 70 -13.77 4.51 -7.34
C ARG A 70 -14.41 4.53 -8.72
N VAL A 71 -14.68 3.34 -9.24
CA VAL A 71 -15.47 3.17 -10.46
C VAL A 71 -16.93 2.93 -10.10
N LYS A 72 -17.83 3.34 -10.98
CA LYS A 72 -19.25 2.99 -10.87
C LYS A 72 -19.48 1.68 -11.64
N ALA A 73 -19.64 0.60 -10.88
CA ALA A 73 -19.91 -0.72 -11.43
C ALA A 73 -21.28 -0.78 -12.12
N ILE A 74 -21.49 -1.79 -12.97
CA ILE A 74 -22.78 -2.03 -13.67
C ILE A 74 -23.93 -2.23 -12.67
N ASP A 75 -23.64 -2.79 -11.49
CA ASP A 75 -24.62 -2.95 -10.40
C ASP A 75 -25.01 -1.63 -9.70
N GLY A 76 -24.43 -0.51 -10.14
CA GLY A 76 -24.67 0.84 -9.63
C GLY A 76 -23.87 1.20 -8.38
N LYS A 77 -23.04 0.30 -7.84
CA LYS A 77 -22.23 0.55 -6.64
C LYS A 77 -20.89 1.19 -7.01
N ALA A 78 -20.45 2.13 -6.17
CA ALA A 78 -19.12 2.71 -6.27
C ALA A 78 -18.10 1.79 -5.57
N LYS A 79 -17.13 1.26 -6.31
CA LYS A 79 -16.11 0.34 -5.80
C LYS A 79 -14.73 0.93 -6.00
N ARG A 80 -13.85 0.80 -4.99
CA ARG A 80 -12.44 1.20 -5.11
C ARG A 80 -11.71 0.25 -6.06
N ILE A 81 -10.92 0.82 -6.95
CA ILE A 81 -10.07 0.03 -7.84
C ILE A 81 -8.94 -0.64 -7.04
N LYS A 82 -8.38 -1.71 -7.58
CA LYS A 82 -7.18 -2.34 -7.00
C LYS A 82 -5.99 -1.42 -7.22
N THR A 83 -5.20 -1.21 -6.16
CA THR A 83 -3.94 -0.48 -6.27
C THR A 83 -2.79 -1.45 -6.57
N PRO A 84 -1.81 -1.07 -7.40
CA PRO A 84 -0.70 -1.97 -7.75
C PRO A 84 0.27 -2.23 -6.59
N TRP A 85 0.20 -1.47 -5.49
CA TRP A 85 1.14 -1.54 -4.38
C TRP A 85 0.60 -2.16 -3.09
N ALA A 86 -0.71 -2.31 -2.92
CA ALA A 86 -1.29 -2.82 -1.68
C ALA A 86 -2.66 -3.48 -1.92
N ASP A 87 -3.02 -4.40 -1.02
CA ASP A 87 -4.37 -4.97 -1.00
C ASP A 87 -5.38 -4.00 -0.33
N GLY A 88 -6.67 -4.18 -0.63
CA GLY A 88 -7.72 -3.20 -0.36
C GLY A 88 -7.92 -2.83 1.11
N TYR A 89 -7.50 -3.67 2.06
CA TYR A 89 -7.62 -3.43 3.50
C TYR A 89 -6.30 -3.12 4.19
N GLU A 90 -5.16 -3.32 3.53
CA GLU A 90 -3.87 -3.23 4.19
C GLU A 90 -3.37 -1.78 4.32
N ARG A 91 -2.58 -1.53 5.36
CA ARG A 91 -1.87 -0.25 5.58
C ARG A 91 -0.39 -0.36 5.22
N HIS A 92 0.01 -1.45 4.58
CA HIS A 92 1.36 -1.70 4.12
C HIS A 92 1.34 -1.99 2.63
N THR A 93 2.47 -1.73 1.98
CA THR A 93 2.65 -2.15 0.58
C THR A 93 3.13 -3.59 0.49
N TYR A 94 2.86 -4.28 -0.63
CA TYR A 94 3.34 -5.64 -0.86
C TYR A 94 4.86 -5.80 -0.68
N LEU A 95 5.63 -4.77 -1.07
CA LEU A 95 7.07 -4.77 -0.91
C LEU A 95 7.49 -4.69 0.56
N PHE A 96 6.75 -3.94 1.38
CA PHE A 96 6.96 -3.87 2.81
C PHE A 96 6.62 -5.20 3.49
N GLU A 97 5.45 -5.78 3.19
CA GLU A 97 5.03 -7.09 3.71
C GLU A 97 6.08 -8.16 3.41
N ARG A 98 6.57 -8.20 2.15
CA ARG A 98 7.61 -9.16 1.75
C ARG A 98 8.91 -8.99 2.54
N LEU A 99 9.34 -7.75 2.80
CA LEU A 99 10.53 -7.49 3.63
C LEU A 99 10.29 -7.93 5.08
N ALA A 100 9.14 -7.60 5.66
CA ALA A 100 8.78 -7.98 7.02
C ALA A 100 8.78 -9.50 7.20
N ILE A 101 8.18 -10.25 6.27
CA ILE A 101 8.22 -11.72 6.25
C ILE A 101 9.67 -12.24 6.15
N ALA A 102 10.49 -11.68 5.26
CA ALA A 102 11.86 -12.14 5.07
C ALA A 102 12.70 -11.97 6.36
N ILE A 103 12.53 -10.84 7.06
CA ILE A 103 13.21 -10.58 8.33
C ILE A 103 12.65 -11.46 9.44
N LEU A 104 11.34 -11.69 9.48
CA LEU A 104 10.71 -12.60 10.44
C LEU A 104 11.25 -14.02 10.31
N LEU A 105 11.34 -14.55 9.09
CA LEU A 105 11.89 -15.87 8.83
C LEU A 105 13.38 -15.98 9.18
N SER A 106 14.13 -14.88 9.01
CA SER A 106 15.56 -14.81 9.32
C SER A 106 15.84 -14.72 10.81
N THR A 107 15.08 -13.90 11.55
CA THR A 107 15.28 -13.68 12.99
C THR A 107 14.57 -14.71 13.85
N LYS A 108 13.48 -15.32 13.33
CA LYS A 108 12.53 -16.15 14.07
C LYS A 108 12.02 -15.46 15.35
N ASN A 109 11.96 -14.13 15.35
CA ASN A 109 11.61 -13.33 16.51
C ASN A 109 10.82 -12.08 16.08
N GLN A 110 9.57 -12.00 16.55
CA GLN A 110 8.65 -10.93 16.19
C GLN A 110 9.10 -9.56 16.69
N THR A 111 9.62 -9.49 17.93
CA THR A 111 10.12 -8.23 18.51
C THR A 111 11.31 -7.69 17.74
N LYS A 112 12.32 -8.53 17.48
CA LYS A 112 13.49 -8.13 16.68
C LYS A 112 13.11 -7.75 15.26
N THR A 113 12.12 -8.42 14.67
CA THR A 113 11.60 -8.07 13.34
C THR A 113 10.96 -6.68 13.36
N ALA A 114 10.09 -6.43 14.34
CA ALA A 114 9.42 -5.14 14.49
C ALA A 114 10.43 -3.99 14.69
N GLU A 115 11.48 -4.22 15.48
CA GLU A 115 12.59 -3.27 15.67
C GLU A 115 13.35 -2.99 14.36
N LEU A 116 13.76 -4.04 13.64
CA LEU A 116 14.54 -3.91 12.40
C LEU A 116 13.75 -3.27 11.25
N VAL A 117 12.43 -3.49 11.20
CA VAL A 117 11.54 -2.96 10.16
C VAL A 117 10.89 -1.64 10.59
N ARG A 118 11.17 -1.17 11.81
CA ARG A 118 10.58 0.03 12.42
C ARG A 118 9.06 0.04 12.28
N CYS A 119 8.41 -1.02 12.76
CA CYS A 119 6.96 -1.15 12.70
C CYS A 119 6.36 -1.59 14.04
N GLY A 120 5.06 -1.35 14.22
CA GLY A 120 4.37 -1.77 15.43
C GLY A 120 4.33 -3.30 15.54
N PHE A 121 4.42 -3.83 16.77
CA PHE A 121 4.42 -5.27 17.04
C PHE A 121 3.27 -6.04 16.37
N ASN A 122 2.09 -5.41 16.28
CA ASN A 122 0.90 -6.00 15.64
C ASN A 122 1.10 -6.33 14.16
N VAL A 123 1.98 -5.61 13.46
CA VAL A 123 2.29 -5.83 12.04
C VAL A 123 3.10 -7.11 11.88
N ALA A 124 4.13 -7.30 12.72
CA ALA A 124 4.92 -8.55 12.72
C ALA A 124 4.08 -9.78 13.09
N GLN A 125 3.06 -9.61 13.95
CA GLN A 125 2.12 -10.68 14.29
C GLN A 125 1.24 -11.06 13.09
N MET A 126 0.69 -10.11 12.34
CA MET A 126 -0.12 -10.38 11.14
C MET A 126 0.67 -11.14 10.06
N GLU A 127 1.93 -10.78 9.85
CA GLU A 127 2.78 -11.49 8.88
C GLU A 127 3.09 -12.94 9.29
N THR A 128 3.09 -13.23 10.60
CA THR A 128 3.19 -14.61 11.11
C THR A 128 1.97 -15.43 10.66
N TRP A 129 0.76 -14.85 10.72
CA TRP A 129 -0.46 -15.49 10.23
C TRP A 129 -0.46 -15.69 8.70
N LEU A 130 0.05 -14.72 7.94
CA LEU A 130 0.16 -14.84 6.47
C LEU A 130 1.16 -15.91 6.04
N THR A 131 2.25 -16.08 6.79
CA THR A 131 3.25 -17.14 6.56
C THR A 131 2.65 -18.53 6.82
N ALA A 132 1.87 -18.67 7.90
CA ALA A 132 1.20 -19.93 8.24
C ALA A 132 0.08 -20.32 7.25
N ARG A 133 -0.49 -19.38 6.49
CA ARG A 133 -1.54 -19.64 5.49
C ARG A 133 -1.02 -20.02 4.11
N LYS A 134 0.28 -19.85 3.86
CA LYS A 134 0.96 -20.15 2.58
C LYS A 134 1.90 -21.37 2.66
N ALA A 135 2.02 -21.99 3.84
CA ALA A 135 2.75 -23.25 4.08
C ALA A 135 1.76 -24.42 4.16
#